data_AF-A0A918E7K1-F1
#
_entry.id   AF-A0A918E7K1-F1
#
_cell.length_a   1.000
_cell.length_b   1.000
_cell.length_c   1.000
_cell.angle_alpha   90.00
_cell.angle_beta   90.00
_cell.angle_gamma   90.00
#
_symmetry.space_group_name_H-M   'P 1'
#
loop_
_entity.id
_entity.type
_entity.pdbx_description
1 polymer ?
#
loop_
_entity_poly.entity_id
_entity_poly.type
_entity_poly.pdbx_seq_one_letter_code
_entity_poly.pdbx_strand_id
1 'polypeptide(L)'
;MTTSSPETVDARTTSLAEGRRADSARRRQRVLKALNEAAASGEEISVSAIARRAGVDRTFFYRHRDLLEQLHALEAQPPNTAGVGPTVSRASLQADLANAQARCTRLAGRVHQLEKRLSEILGEQAWRESGLGAPDDIEQLKARITTLEQQVVDMRLRKEELTDELDAARAANRELIARVNSSNGHR
;
A
#
# COMPACT_ATOMS: atom_id res chain seq x y z
N MET A 1 36.50 -64.91 -13.94
CA MET A 1 35.59 -63.75 -13.97
C MET A 1 34.56 -63.94 -12.87
N THR A 2 34.81 -63.39 -11.69
CA THR A 2 33.94 -63.53 -10.52
C THR A 2 32.93 -62.39 -10.53
N THR A 3 31.68 -62.70 -10.88
CA THR A 3 30.56 -61.74 -10.83
C THR A 3 30.16 -61.55 -9.37
N SER A 4 30.45 -60.38 -8.81
CA SER A 4 29.92 -59.95 -7.51
C SER A 4 28.40 -59.80 -7.61
N SER A 5 27.64 -60.55 -6.80
CA SER A 5 26.18 -60.46 -6.73
C SER A 5 25.69 -59.05 -6.34
N PRO A 6 24.62 -58.55 -6.99
CA PRO A 6 24.11 -57.17 -6.81
C PRO A 6 23.70 -56.83 -5.36
N GLU A 7 23.21 -57.80 -4.58
CA GLU A 7 22.83 -57.61 -3.16
C GLU A 7 23.99 -57.16 -2.26
N THR A 8 25.20 -57.63 -2.53
CA THR A 8 26.38 -57.28 -1.70
C THR A 8 26.88 -55.87 -1.94
N VAL A 9 26.60 -55.30 -3.12
CA VAL A 9 26.93 -53.92 -3.46
C VAL A 9 25.95 -52.98 -2.76
N ASP A 10 24.65 -53.31 -2.76
CA ASP A 10 23.62 -52.52 -2.06
C ASP A 10 23.79 -52.51 -0.53
N ALA A 11 24.16 -53.64 0.10
CA ALA A 11 24.45 -53.66 1.53
C ALA A 11 25.70 -52.82 1.92
N ARG A 12 26.67 -52.69 1.02
CA ARG A 12 27.87 -51.86 1.23
C ARG A 12 27.59 -50.37 1.00
N THR A 13 26.74 -50.03 0.03
CA THR A 13 26.35 -48.63 -0.22
C THR A 13 25.45 -48.08 0.90
N THR A 14 24.55 -48.90 1.46
CA THR A 14 23.70 -48.54 2.60
C THR A 14 24.50 -48.30 3.88
N SER A 15 25.42 -49.20 4.24
CA SER A 15 26.30 -49.04 5.40
C SER A 15 27.22 -47.80 5.29
N LEU A 16 27.73 -47.50 4.09
CA LEU A 16 28.48 -46.25 3.84
C LEU A 16 27.59 -45.00 3.90
N ALA A 17 26.33 -45.08 3.51
CA ALA A 17 25.37 -43.98 3.64
C ALA A 17 25.00 -43.73 5.10
N GLU A 18 24.80 -44.79 5.89
CA GLU A 18 24.54 -44.71 7.33
C GLU A 18 25.73 -44.14 8.10
N GLY A 19 26.95 -44.61 7.79
CA GLY A 19 28.18 -44.05 8.37
C GLY A 19 28.32 -42.55 8.12
N ARG A 20 28.02 -42.10 6.89
CA ARG A 20 28.01 -40.67 6.55
C ARG A 20 26.94 -39.88 7.30
N ARG A 21 25.73 -40.41 7.44
CA ARG A 21 24.65 -39.78 8.22
C ARG A 21 25.04 -39.65 9.70
N ALA A 22 25.63 -40.70 10.28
CA ALA A 22 26.08 -40.69 11.67
C ALA A 22 27.23 -39.67 11.89
N ASP A 23 28.15 -39.55 10.93
CA ASP A 23 29.21 -38.54 10.99
C ASP A 23 28.66 -37.11 10.88
N SER A 24 27.74 -36.85 9.96
CA SER A 24 27.03 -35.57 9.85
C SER A 24 26.30 -35.21 11.15
N ALA A 25 25.62 -36.18 11.78
CA ALA A 25 24.93 -35.97 13.05
C ALA A 25 25.90 -35.60 14.19
N ARG A 26 27.04 -36.30 14.30
CA ARG A 26 28.07 -35.97 15.30
C ARG A 26 28.68 -34.59 15.09
N ARG A 27 28.98 -34.22 13.84
CA ARG A 27 29.47 -32.86 13.51
C ARG A 27 28.46 -31.79 13.88
N ARG A 28 27.18 -32.02 13.56
CA ARG A 28 26.08 -31.12 13.93
C ARG A 28 25.96 -30.97 15.45
N GLN A 29 26.02 -32.05 16.21
CA GLN A 29 25.96 -32.00 17.67
C GLN A 29 27.10 -31.17 18.27
N ARG A 30 28.32 -31.29 17.73
CA ARG A 30 29.46 -30.47 18.16
C ARG A 30 29.24 -28.99 17.86
N VAL A 31 28.66 -28.65 16.72
CA VAL A 31 28.31 -27.26 16.37
C VAL A 31 27.28 -26.69 17.35
N LEU A 32 26.19 -27.41 17.61
CA LEU A 32 25.17 -26.97 18.57
C LEU A 32 25.74 -26.77 19.97
N LYS A 33 26.63 -27.68 20.41
CA LYS A 33 27.33 -27.54 21.69
C LYS A 33 28.20 -26.27 21.72
N ALA A 34 29.00 -26.03 20.67
CA ALA A 34 29.85 -24.85 20.57
C ALA A 34 29.06 -23.53 20.54
N LEU A 35 27.88 -23.52 19.89
CA LEU A 35 26.96 -22.37 19.90
C LEU A 35 26.44 -22.08 21.30
N ASN A 36 25.96 -23.09 22.02
CA ASN A 36 25.46 -22.93 23.39
C ASN A 36 26.54 -22.45 24.36
N GLU A 37 27.76 -22.94 24.22
CA GLU A 37 28.90 -22.50 25.02
C GLU A 37 29.25 -21.02 24.75
N ALA A 38 29.29 -20.62 23.47
CA ALA A 38 29.54 -19.23 23.08
C ALA A 38 28.45 -18.27 23.59
N ALA A 39 27.18 -18.71 23.55
CA ALA A 39 26.06 -17.94 24.09
C ALA A 39 26.16 -17.77 25.61
N ALA A 40 26.59 -18.80 26.33
CA ALA A 40 26.73 -18.77 27.79
C ALA A 40 27.92 -17.90 28.25
N SER A 41 29.00 -17.85 27.48
CA SER A 41 30.20 -17.07 27.80
C SER A 41 30.13 -15.62 27.35
N GLY A 42 29.15 -15.25 26.52
CA GLY A 42 29.02 -13.90 25.96
C GLY A 42 30.18 -13.51 25.03
N GLU A 43 30.88 -14.49 24.47
CA GLU A 43 31.96 -14.25 23.51
C GLU A 43 31.41 -13.86 22.13
N GLU A 44 32.26 -13.29 21.28
CA GLU A 44 31.90 -12.97 19.90
C GLU A 44 31.49 -14.24 19.12
N ILE A 45 30.19 -14.31 18.80
CA ILE A 45 29.60 -15.36 18.00
C ILE A 45 29.90 -15.01 16.54
N SER A 46 30.80 -15.78 15.91
CA SER A 46 31.08 -15.67 14.46
C SER A 46 31.24 -17.06 13.85
N VAL A 47 30.89 -17.20 12.56
CA VAL A 47 31.00 -18.48 11.81
C VAL A 47 32.39 -19.11 11.98
N SER A 48 33.44 -18.28 11.92
CA SER A 48 34.83 -18.73 12.01
C SER A 48 35.23 -19.19 13.41
N ALA A 49 34.71 -18.55 14.46
CA ALA A 49 34.97 -18.93 15.83
C ALA A 49 34.28 -20.27 16.16
N ILE A 50 33.00 -20.40 15.81
CA ILE A 50 32.21 -21.60 16.08
C ILE A 50 32.71 -22.80 15.27
N ALA A 51 33.09 -22.61 14.00
CA ALA A 51 33.66 -23.67 13.17
C ALA A 51 34.95 -24.28 13.78
N ARG A 52 35.86 -23.41 14.27
CA ARG A 52 37.08 -23.84 14.96
C ARG A 52 36.76 -24.59 16.26
N ARG A 53 35.86 -24.06 17.08
CA ARG A 53 35.44 -24.66 18.36
C ARG A 53 34.76 -26.03 18.17
N ALA A 54 33.94 -26.17 17.15
CA ALA A 54 33.23 -27.41 16.83
C ALA A 54 34.09 -28.43 16.03
N GLY A 55 35.28 -28.03 15.57
CA GLY A 55 36.16 -28.86 14.75
C GLY A 55 35.51 -29.25 13.41
N VAL A 56 34.88 -28.29 12.73
CA VAL A 56 34.25 -28.43 11.42
C VAL A 56 34.73 -27.34 10.47
N ASP A 57 34.68 -27.60 9.16
CA ASP A 57 35.03 -26.61 8.13
C ASP A 57 33.89 -25.58 7.91
N ARG A 58 34.22 -24.36 7.49
CA ARG A 58 33.23 -23.29 7.22
C ARG A 58 32.19 -23.69 6.19
N THR A 59 32.56 -24.48 5.18
CA THR A 59 31.63 -24.99 4.16
C THR A 59 30.50 -25.84 4.75
N PHE A 60 30.71 -26.42 5.94
CA PHE A 60 29.66 -27.17 6.65
C PHE A 60 28.48 -26.26 7.04
N PHE A 61 28.73 -25.02 7.46
CA PHE A 61 27.67 -24.07 7.79
C PHE A 61 26.88 -23.64 6.55
N TYR A 62 27.57 -23.39 5.43
CA TYR A 62 26.89 -23.02 4.19
C TYR A 62 26.06 -24.17 3.59
N ARG A 63 26.45 -25.42 3.84
CA ARG A 63 25.65 -26.60 3.47
C ARG A 63 24.44 -26.81 4.38
N HIS A 64 24.48 -26.28 5.60
CA HIS A 64 23.45 -26.40 6.63
C HIS A 64 22.93 -25.02 7.02
N ARG A 65 22.07 -24.46 6.17
CA ARG A 65 21.49 -23.12 6.30
C ARG A 65 20.82 -22.88 7.65
N ASP A 66 20.22 -23.91 8.23
CA ASP A 66 19.60 -23.87 9.54
C ASP A 66 20.58 -23.58 10.68
N LEU A 67 21.85 -24.02 10.57
CA LEU A 67 22.89 -23.67 11.54
C LEU A 67 23.35 -22.21 11.40
N LEU A 68 23.30 -21.65 10.19
CA LEU A 68 23.54 -20.22 9.95
C LEU A 68 22.39 -19.36 10.49
N GLU A 69 21.15 -19.80 10.31
CA GLU A 69 19.98 -19.11 10.85
C GLU A 69 20.01 -19.08 12.38
N GLN A 70 20.44 -20.18 13.03
CA GLN A 70 20.65 -20.20 14.48
C GLN A 70 21.79 -19.29 14.94
N LEU A 71 22.90 -19.25 14.19
CA LEU A 71 24.00 -18.33 14.47
C LEU A 71 23.54 -16.87 14.38
N HIS A 72 22.85 -16.49 13.31
CA HIS A 72 22.31 -15.14 13.14
C HIS A 72 21.26 -14.78 14.20
N ALA A 73 20.42 -15.74 14.61
CA ALA A 73 19.45 -15.53 15.69
C ALA A 73 20.15 -15.27 17.04
N LEU A 74 21.28 -15.91 17.29
CA LEU A 74 22.13 -15.70 18.46
C LEU A 74 22.89 -14.37 18.37
N GLU A 75 23.43 -14.00 17.21
CA GLU A 75 24.10 -12.71 16.97
C GLU A 75 23.11 -11.53 17.13
N ALA A 76 21.85 -11.70 16.76
CA ALA A 76 20.80 -10.69 16.92
C ALA A 76 20.30 -10.56 18.38
N GLN A 77 20.63 -11.51 19.26
CA GLN A 77 20.34 -11.38 20.68
C GLN A 77 21.43 -10.51 21.32
N PRO A 78 21.06 -9.48 22.11
CA PRO A 78 22.03 -8.67 22.81
C PRO A 78 22.89 -9.57 23.71
N PRO A 79 24.21 -9.31 23.84
CA PRO A 79 25.09 -10.14 24.64
C PRO A 79 24.52 -10.22 26.06
N ASN A 80 24.25 -11.44 26.49
CA ASN A 80 23.73 -11.71 27.82
C ASN A 80 24.90 -11.49 28.79
N THR A 81 25.18 -10.23 29.12
CA THR A 81 26.18 -9.89 30.12
C THR A 81 25.66 -10.40 31.45
N ALA A 82 26.08 -11.61 31.80
CA ALA A 82 25.88 -12.16 33.13
C ALA A 82 26.62 -11.26 34.12
N GLY A 83 25.89 -10.29 34.67
CA GLY A 83 26.20 -9.62 35.92
C GLY A 83 27.20 -8.48 35.87
N VAL A 84 26.81 -7.30 35.37
CA VAL A 84 27.20 -5.99 35.95
C VAL A 84 26.11 -4.95 35.63
N GLY A 85 25.01 -4.99 36.36
CA GLY A 85 23.94 -4.00 36.29
C GLY A 85 22.89 -4.32 37.34
N PRO A 86 22.20 -3.32 37.94
CA PRO A 86 21.16 -3.59 38.92
C PRO A 86 20.16 -4.57 38.28
N THR A 87 19.96 -5.72 38.92
CA THR A 87 19.06 -6.76 38.44
C THR A 87 17.67 -6.17 38.30
N VAL A 88 17.31 -5.77 37.08
CA VAL A 88 16.03 -5.14 36.78
C VAL A 88 14.96 -6.14 37.17
N SER A 89 14.11 -5.76 38.13
CA SER A 89 13.09 -6.68 38.62
C SER A 89 12.10 -6.99 37.50
N ARG A 90 11.53 -8.20 37.52
CA ARG A 90 10.45 -8.59 36.58
C ARG A 90 9.30 -7.57 36.59
N ALA A 91 9.02 -6.96 37.75
CA ALA A 91 8.03 -5.91 37.89
C ALA A 91 8.39 -4.65 37.07
N SER A 92 9.67 -4.25 37.06
CA SER A 92 10.13 -3.11 36.27
C SER A 92 10.02 -3.38 34.77
N LEU A 93 10.40 -4.58 34.31
CA LEU A 93 10.25 -4.96 32.90
C LEU A 93 8.78 -5.00 32.46
N GLN A 94 7.88 -5.45 33.34
CA GLN A 94 6.45 -5.45 33.07
C GLN A 94 5.88 -4.02 33.02
N ALA A 95 6.35 -3.13 33.89
CA ALA A 95 5.99 -1.71 33.87
C ALA A 95 6.49 -1.02 32.59
N ASP A 96 7.72 -1.34 32.15
CA ASP A 96 8.29 -0.80 30.91
C ASP A 96 7.54 -1.31 29.67
N LEU A 97 7.14 -2.58 29.65
CA LEU A 97 6.29 -3.15 28.60
C LEU A 97 4.94 -2.41 28.54
N ALA A 98 4.27 -2.23 29.68
CA ALA A 98 2.98 -1.54 29.75
C ALA A 98 3.12 -0.07 29.29
N ASN A 99 4.18 0.61 29.71
CA ASN A 99 4.49 1.97 29.27
C ASN A 99 4.76 2.04 27.75
N ALA A 100 5.50 1.09 27.19
CA ALA A 100 5.73 1.00 25.76
C ALA A 100 4.43 0.79 24.99
N GLN A 101 3.58 -0.15 25.44
CA GLN A 101 2.26 -0.39 24.85
C GLN A 101 1.38 0.86 24.89
N ALA A 102 1.33 1.57 26.02
CA ALA A 102 0.59 2.82 26.15
C ALA A 102 1.12 3.95 25.24
N ARG A 103 2.44 3.99 24.99
CA ARG A 103 3.02 4.92 24.00
C ARG A 103 2.60 4.54 22.58
N CYS A 104 2.64 3.26 22.23
CA CYS A 104 2.22 2.77 20.92
C CYS A 104 0.75 3.09 20.63
N THR A 105 -0.15 2.85 21.58
CA THR A 105 -1.58 3.18 21.39
C THR A 105 -1.81 4.67 21.21
N ARG A 106 -1.11 5.53 21.98
CA ARG A 106 -1.19 6.98 21.82
C ARG A 106 -0.65 7.46 20.48
N LEU A 107 0.47 6.91 20.02
CA LEU A 107 1.03 7.25 18.70
C LEU A 107 0.08 6.81 17.58
N ALA A 108 -0.48 5.60 17.66
CA ALA A 108 -1.44 5.11 16.68
C ALA A 108 -2.69 6.01 16.58
N GLY A 109 -3.22 6.44 17.74
CA GLY A 109 -4.34 7.39 17.76
C GLY A 109 -3.98 8.75 17.12
N ARG A 110 -2.77 9.25 17.35
CA ARG A 110 -2.30 10.51 16.74
C ARG A 110 -2.10 10.37 15.23
N VAL A 111 -1.57 9.25 14.75
CA VAL A 111 -1.44 8.95 13.31
C VAL A 111 -2.82 8.96 12.66
N HIS A 112 -3.79 8.24 13.25
CA HIS A 112 -5.15 8.21 12.72
C HIS A 112 -5.81 9.60 12.67
N GLN A 113 -5.60 10.43 13.69
CA GLN A 113 -6.11 11.81 13.69
C GLN A 113 -5.46 12.67 12.60
N LEU A 114 -4.15 12.50 12.36
CA LEU A 114 -3.44 13.22 11.31
C LEU A 114 -3.87 12.75 9.92
N GLU A 115 -4.05 11.45 9.70
CA GLU A 115 -4.58 10.88 8.46
C GLU A 115 -6.00 11.40 8.16
N LYS A 116 -6.86 11.47 9.18
CA LYS A 116 -8.21 12.04 9.04
C LYS A 116 -8.15 13.50 8.63
N ARG A 117 -7.34 14.33 9.30
CA ARG A 117 -7.16 15.74 8.96
C ARG A 117 -6.56 15.93 7.56
N LEU A 118 -5.60 15.09 7.19
CA LEU A 118 -5.02 15.12 5.85
C LEU A 118 -6.07 14.79 4.79
N SER A 119 -6.90 13.77 5.05
CA SER A 119 -8.00 13.39 4.16
C SER A 119 -9.06 14.49 4.03
N GLU A 120 -9.37 15.20 5.12
CA GLU A 120 -10.27 16.37 5.10
C GLU A 120 -9.69 17.50 4.25
N ILE A 121 -8.42 17.88 4.47
CA ILE A 121 -7.77 18.95 3.71
C ILE A 121 -7.64 18.59 2.23
N LEU A 122 -7.22 17.37 1.91
CA LEU A 122 -7.11 16.88 0.55
C LEU A 122 -8.48 16.76 -0.11
N GLY A 123 -9.51 16.35 0.63
CA GLY A 123 -10.89 16.31 0.17
C GLY A 123 -11.39 17.71 -0.20
N GLU A 124 -11.13 18.71 0.65
CA GLU A 124 -11.46 20.11 0.35
C GLU A 124 -10.68 20.65 -0.83
N GLN A 125 -9.38 20.35 -0.94
CA GLN A 125 -8.55 20.77 -2.08
C GLN A 125 -9.04 20.14 -3.39
N ALA A 126 -9.27 18.82 -3.39
CA ALA A 126 -9.82 18.12 -4.55
C ALA A 126 -11.21 18.65 -4.92
N TRP A 127 -12.04 18.99 -3.94
CA TRP A 127 -13.35 19.61 -4.17
C TRP A 127 -13.24 21.00 -4.82
N ARG A 128 -12.29 21.83 -4.35
CA ARG A 128 -11.98 23.14 -4.93
C ARG A 128 -11.41 23.04 -6.35
N GLU A 129 -10.45 22.13 -6.56
CA GLU A 129 -9.79 21.93 -7.87
C GLU A 129 -10.72 21.29 -8.91
N SER A 130 -11.72 20.51 -8.48
CA SER A 130 -12.73 19.92 -9.37
C SER A 130 -13.68 20.95 -9.98
N GLY A 131 -13.57 22.24 -9.64
CA GLY A 131 -14.45 23.30 -10.16
C GLY A 131 -15.90 23.18 -9.67
N LEU A 132 -16.13 22.38 -8.62
CA LEU A 132 -17.43 22.16 -7.97
C LEU A 132 -17.47 22.87 -6.59
N GLY A 133 -16.45 23.66 -6.28
CA GLY A 133 -16.14 24.12 -4.93
C GLY A 133 -16.12 25.63 -4.75
N ALA A 134 -17.29 26.28 -4.80
CA ALA A 134 -17.64 27.51 -4.06
C ALA A 134 -19.15 27.81 -4.24
N PRO A 135 -19.80 28.52 -3.28
CA PRO A 135 -21.13 29.11 -3.48
C PRO A 135 -21.17 30.02 -4.71
N ASP A 136 -20.06 30.70 -5.00
CA ASP A 136 -19.94 31.67 -6.10
C ASP A 136 -20.19 31.03 -7.46
N ASP A 137 -19.66 29.83 -7.73
CA ASP A 137 -19.87 29.16 -9.02
C ASP A 137 -21.32 28.69 -9.19
N ILE A 138 -21.95 28.18 -8.12
CA ILE A 138 -23.34 27.72 -8.19
C ILE A 138 -24.31 28.90 -8.28
N GLU A 139 -24.07 29.98 -7.53
CA GLU A 139 -24.87 31.20 -7.61
C GLU A 139 -24.67 31.92 -8.94
N GLN A 140 -23.44 31.98 -9.46
CA GLN A 140 -23.15 32.53 -10.78
C GLN A 140 -23.79 31.69 -11.88
N LEU A 141 -23.77 30.36 -11.79
CA LEU A 141 -24.47 29.48 -12.72
C LEU A 141 -25.98 29.69 -12.65
N LYS A 142 -26.56 29.81 -11.46
CA LYS A 142 -27.99 30.12 -11.29
C LYS A 142 -28.34 31.49 -11.89
N ALA A 143 -27.54 32.52 -11.63
CA ALA A 143 -27.72 33.86 -12.21
C ALA A 143 -27.57 33.83 -13.74
N ARG A 144 -26.69 32.98 -14.27
CA ARG A 144 -26.53 32.78 -15.70
C ARG A 144 -27.74 32.07 -16.30
N ILE A 145 -28.26 31.04 -15.62
CA ILE A 145 -29.48 30.34 -16.02
C ILE A 145 -30.65 31.32 -16.08
N THR A 146 -30.88 32.11 -15.05
CA THR A 146 -32.00 33.09 -15.04
C THR A 146 -31.84 34.15 -16.12
N THR A 147 -30.61 34.63 -16.36
CA THR A 147 -30.33 35.57 -17.46
C THR A 147 -30.64 34.94 -18.83
N LEU A 148 -30.22 33.69 -19.04
CA LEU A 148 -30.48 32.97 -20.29
C LEU A 148 -31.97 32.68 -20.48
N GLU A 149 -32.69 32.32 -19.42
CA GLU A 149 -34.14 32.14 -19.45
C GLU A 149 -34.87 33.43 -19.85
N GLN A 150 -34.47 34.57 -19.28
CA GLN A 150 -35.02 35.88 -19.66
C GLN A 150 -34.73 36.18 -21.14
N GLN A 151 -33.50 35.95 -21.61
CA GLN A 151 -33.15 36.14 -23.02
C GLN A 151 -33.99 35.27 -23.96
N VAL A 152 -34.28 34.02 -23.57
CA VAL A 152 -35.15 33.13 -24.35
C VAL A 152 -36.58 33.66 -24.42
N VAL A 153 -37.12 34.18 -23.31
CA VAL A 153 -38.44 34.81 -23.28
C VAL A 153 -38.49 36.04 -24.18
N ASP A 154 -37.51 36.94 -24.04
CA ASP A 154 -37.44 38.18 -24.83
C ASP A 154 -37.32 37.89 -26.32
N MET A 155 -36.48 36.91 -26.72
CA MET A 155 -36.35 36.50 -28.11
C MET A 155 -37.64 35.88 -28.67
N ARG A 156 -38.41 35.15 -27.86
CA ARG A 156 -39.70 34.61 -28.27
C ARG A 156 -40.72 35.71 -28.50
N LEU A 157 -40.81 36.66 -27.57
CA LEU A 157 -41.71 37.82 -27.72
C LEU A 157 -41.35 38.61 -28.98
N ARG A 158 -40.06 38.87 -29.22
CA ARG A 158 -39.63 39.59 -30.42
C ARG A 158 -39.97 38.85 -31.71
N LYS A 159 -39.91 37.51 -31.69
CA LYS A 159 -40.32 36.69 -32.83
C LYS A 159 -41.82 36.79 -33.09
N GLU A 160 -42.64 36.80 -32.04
CA GLU A 160 -44.08 36.97 -32.15
C GLU A 160 -44.43 38.34 -32.75
N GLU A 161 -43.85 39.42 -32.21
CA GLU A 161 -44.04 40.78 -32.74
C GLU A 161 -43.70 40.88 -34.24
N LEU A 162 -42.55 40.37 -34.65
CA LEU A 162 -42.13 40.38 -36.06
C LEU A 162 -43.03 39.52 -36.95
N THR A 163 -43.62 38.46 -36.40
CA THR A 163 -44.57 37.61 -37.13
C THR A 163 -45.88 38.35 -37.35
N ASP A 164 -46.40 39.01 -36.32
CA ASP A 164 -47.60 39.84 -36.39
C ASP A 164 -47.41 41.02 -37.36
N GLU A 165 -46.26 41.69 -37.31
CA GLU A 165 -45.88 42.75 -38.25
C GLU A 165 -45.85 42.24 -39.70
N LEU A 166 -45.27 41.06 -39.94
CA LEU A 166 -45.21 40.44 -41.27
C LEU A 166 -46.60 40.07 -41.79
N ASP A 167 -47.46 39.52 -40.94
CA ASP A 167 -48.81 39.12 -41.32
C ASP A 167 -49.70 40.35 -41.58
N ALA A 168 -49.56 41.42 -40.80
CA ALA A 168 -50.18 42.71 -41.07
C ALA A 168 -49.72 43.31 -42.40
N ALA A 169 -48.41 43.30 -42.68
CA ALA A 169 -47.85 43.78 -43.94
C ALA A 169 -48.36 42.96 -45.14
N ARG A 170 -48.44 41.63 -45.00
CA ARG A 170 -49.00 40.73 -46.02
C ARG A 170 -50.48 40.98 -46.23
N ALA A 171 -51.25 41.21 -45.17
CA ALA A 171 -52.68 41.55 -45.28
C ALA A 171 -52.89 42.86 -46.03
N ALA A 172 -52.15 43.91 -45.68
CA ALA A 172 -52.18 45.19 -46.38
C ALA A 172 -51.78 45.06 -47.85
N ASN A 173 -50.75 44.26 -48.16
CA ASN A 173 -50.33 43.99 -49.54
C ASN A 173 -51.44 43.28 -50.34
N ARG A 174 -52.07 42.25 -49.77
CA ARG A 174 -53.22 41.57 -50.39
C ARG A 174 -54.38 42.53 -50.65
N GLU A 175 -54.69 43.42 -49.71
CA GLU A 175 -55.74 44.42 -49.87
C GLU A 175 -55.41 45.43 -50.98
N LEU A 176 -54.17 45.93 -51.05
CA LEU A 176 -53.71 46.81 -52.12
C LEU A 176 -53.82 46.12 -53.49
N ILE A 177 -53.37 44.87 -53.61
CA ILE A 177 -53.49 44.09 -54.85
C ILE A 177 -54.97 43.91 -55.23
N ALA A 178 -55.84 43.59 -54.26
CA ALA A 178 -57.28 43.45 -54.51
C ALA A 178 -57.90 44.76 -55.04
N ARG A 179 -57.53 45.92 -54.47
CA ARG A 179 -57.97 47.24 -54.93
C ARG A 179 -57.48 47.57 -56.34
N VAL A 180 -56.23 47.28 -56.66
CA VAL A 180 -55.67 47.52 -58.01
C VAL A 180 -56.35 46.62 -59.06
N ASN A 181 -56.59 45.35 -58.73
CA ASN A 181 -57.25 44.41 -59.64
C ASN A 181 -58.72 44.79 -59.88
N SER A 182 -59.44 45.23 -58.84
CA SER A 182 -60.84 45.68 -59.01
C SER A 182 -60.95 46.99 -59.79
N SER A 183 -59.99 47.92 -59.64
CA SER A 183 -59.95 49.15 -60.44
C SER A 183 -59.59 48.92 -61.91
N ASN A 184 -58.76 47.93 -62.22
CA ASN A 184 -58.39 47.59 -63.60
C ASN A 184 -59.46 46.74 -64.32
N GLY A 185 -60.33 46.03 -63.60
CA GLY A 185 -61.42 45.23 -64.19
C GLY A 185 -62.71 46.02 -64.52
N HIS A 186 -62.79 47.30 -64.14
CA HIS A 186 -63.93 48.20 -64.43
C HIS A 186 -63.65 49.17 -65.59
N ARG A 187 -62.71 48.82 -66.47
CA ARG A 187 -62.36 49.52 -67.71
C ARG A 187 -62.50 48.55 -68.88
#